data_AF-A0A0D6P4V3-F1
#
_entry.id   AF-A0A0D6P4V3-F1
#
_cell.length_a   1.000
_cell.length_b   1.000
_cell.length_c   1.000
_cell.angle_alpha   90.00
_cell.angle_beta   90.00
_cell.angle_gamma   90.00
#
_symmetry.space_group_name_H-M   'P 1'
#
loop_
_entity.id
_entity.type
_entity.pdbx_description
1 polymer ?
#
loop_
_entity_poly.entity_id
_entity_poly.type
_entity_poly.pdbx_seq_one_letter_code
_entity_poly.pdbx_strand_id
1 'polypeptide(L)' 'MRDDDDPARPRRRLEPLPLATLGIDELRAYIAELREEIARVEADIARKDSHRQAAAAFFRAPAAED' A
#
# COMPACT_ATOMS: atom_id res chain seq x y z
N MET A 1 -20.25 -2.02 -30.20
CA MET A 1 -19.30 -2.97 -29.60
C MET A 1 -18.60 -2.19 -28.49
N ARG A 2 -18.75 -2.62 -27.24
CA ARG A 2 -18.27 -1.88 -26.06
C ARG A 2 -17.08 -2.65 -25.51
N ASP A 3 -15.87 -2.19 -25.81
CA ASP A 3 -14.62 -2.77 -25.28
C ASP A 3 -14.36 -2.20 -23.86
N ASP A 4 -15.31 -2.39 -22.95
CA ASP A 4 -15.23 -1.93 -21.54
C ASP A 4 -14.68 -3.02 -20.59
N ASP A 5 -14.24 -4.17 -21.11
CA ASP A 5 -13.81 -5.35 -20.31
C ASP A 5 -12.29 -5.52 -20.21
N ASP A 6 -11.49 -4.56 -20.66
CA ASP A 6 -10.05 -4.63 -20.46
C ASP A 6 -9.72 -4.38 -18.97
N PRO A 7 -9.04 -5.31 -18.27
CA PRO A 7 -8.65 -5.09 -16.88
C PRO A 7 -7.74 -3.87 -16.82
N ALA A 8 -8.16 -2.86 -16.06
CA ALA A 8 -7.40 -1.64 -15.88
C ALA A 8 -5.97 -1.98 -15.45
N ARG A 9 -5.00 -1.68 -16.32
CA ARG A 9 -3.59 -1.98 -16.03
C ARG A 9 -3.22 -1.38 -14.68
N PRO A 10 -2.53 -2.13 -13.79
CA PRO A 10 -2.13 -1.60 -12.50
C PRO A 10 -1.32 -0.32 -12.71
N ARG A 11 -1.84 0.80 -12.19
CA ARG A 11 -1.18 2.09 -12.29
C ARG A 11 0.06 2.09 -11.41
N ARG A 12 1.24 2.18 -12.02
CA ARG A 12 2.48 2.40 -11.27
C ARG A 12 2.36 3.73 -10.51
N ARG A 13 2.67 3.70 -9.22
CA ARG A 13 2.65 4.90 -8.36
C ARG A 13 3.96 5.69 -8.44
N LEU A 14 5.06 5.00 -8.74
CA LEU A 14 6.39 5.58 -8.91
C LEU A 14 6.95 5.17 -10.27
N GLU A 15 7.59 6.11 -10.96
CA GLU A 15 8.40 5.80 -12.13
C GLU A 15 9.79 5.33 -11.65
N PRO A 16 10.32 4.20 -12.14
CA PRO A 16 11.65 3.75 -11.76
C PRO A 16 12.74 4.73 -12.22
N LEU A 17 13.77 4.92 -11.38
CA LEU A 17 14.95 5.70 -11.77
C LEU A 17 15.81 4.95 -12.80
N PRO A 18 16.51 5.66 -13.71
CA PRO A 18 17.49 5.05 -14.61
C PRO A 18 18.75 4.63 -13.84
N LEU A 19 18.73 3.46 -13.20
CA LEU A 19 19.79 3.00 -12.28
C LEU A 19 21.20 2.98 -12.89
N ALA A 20 21.30 2.81 -14.21
CA ALA A 20 22.59 2.79 -14.93
C ALA A 20 23.37 4.11 -14.84
N THR A 21 22.72 5.22 -14.49
CA THR A 21 23.37 6.54 -14.36
C THR A 21 23.76 6.88 -12.92
N LEU A 22 23.43 6.03 -11.94
CA LEU A 22 23.64 6.29 -10.51
C LEU A 22 24.88 5.57 -9.98
N GLY A 23 25.66 6.26 -9.15
CA GLY A 23 26.72 5.68 -8.34
C GLY A 23 26.20 4.84 -7.17
N ILE A 24 27.09 4.09 -6.51
CA ILE A 24 26.71 3.18 -5.40
C ILE A 24 26.05 3.93 -4.24
N ASP A 25 26.56 5.11 -3.88
CA ASP A 25 26.00 5.87 -2.75
C ASP A 25 24.62 6.48 -3.10
N GLU A 26 24.41 6.88 -4.35
CA GLU A 26 23.10 7.31 -4.83
C GLU A 26 22.09 6.15 -4.83
N LEU A 27 22.53 4.95 -5.22
CA LEU A 27 21.70 3.74 -5.14
C LEU A 27 21.33 3.40 -3.68
N ARG A 28 22.27 3.57 -2.74
CA ARG A 28 22.02 3.38 -1.30
C ARG A 28 21.03 4.42 -0.76
N ALA A 29 21.18 5.68 -1.16
CA ALA A 29 20.26 6.75 -0.79
C ALA A 29 18.85 6.47 -1.32
N TYR A 30 18.73 6.08 -2.60
CA TYR A 30 17.45 5.72 -3.21
C TYR A 30 16.77 4.54 -2.49
N ILE A 31 17.54 3.52 -2.08
CA ILE A 31 17.00 2.42 -1.26
C ILE A 31 16.49 2.93 0.09
N ALA A 32 17.19 3.85 0.74
CA ALA A 32 16.77 4.41 2.02
C ALA A 32 15.43 5.15 1.88
N GLU A 33 15.31 6.03 0.87
CA GLU A 33 14.08 6.76 0.57
C GLU A 33 12.89 5.82 0.32
N LEU A 34 13.08 4.79 -0.51
CA LEU A 34 12.01 3.82 -0.78
C LEU A 34 11.59 3.03 0.47
N ARG A 35 12.54 2.72 1.37
CA ARG A 35 12.23 2.03 2.64
C ARG A 35 11.46 2.93 3.60
N GLU A 36 11.78 4.22 3.66
CA GLU A 36 11.00 5.19 4.45
C GLU A 36 9.56 5.30 3.94
N GLU A 37 9.38 5.33 2.62
CA GLU A 37 8.06 5.35 2.00
C GLU A 37 7.28 4.06 2.28
N ILE A 38 7.94 2.89 2.24
CA ILE A 38 7.34 1.61 2.65
C ILE A 38 6.84 1.70 4.09
N ALA A 39 7.71 2.13 5.02
CA ALA A 39 7.36 2.24 6.44
C ALA A 39 6.17 3.19 6.67
N ARG A 40 6.12 4.31 5.95
CA ARG A 40 5.00 5.26 5.99
C ARG A 40 3.68 4.61 5.54
N VAL A 41 3.71 3.87 4.44
CA VAL A 41 2.52 3.19 3.90
C VAL A 41 2.06 2.06 4.82
N GLU A 42 2.99 1.29 5.39
CA GLU A 42 2.67 0.24 6.38
C GLU A 42 1.99 0.83 7.63
N ALA A 43 2.47 1.97 8.12
CA ALA A 43 1.82 2.67 9.23
C ALA A 43 0.39 3.12 8.88
N ASP A 44 0.17 3.63 7.67
CA ASP A 44 -1.16 4.00 7.18
C ASP A 44 -2.11 2.81 7.07
N ILE A 45 -1.62 1.67 6.60
CA ILE A 45 -2.37 0.41 6.56
C ILE A 45 -2.78 0.00 7.98
N ALA A 46 -1.84 -0.02 8.92
CA ALA A 46 -2.12 -0.40 10.30
C ALA A 46 -3.19 0.51 10.94
N ARG A 47 -3.13 1.83 10.70
CA ARG A 47 -4.16 2.78 11.17
C ARG A 47 -5.53 2.46 10.57
N LYS A 48 -5.60 2.20 9.27
CA LYS A 48 -6.87 1.89 8.58
C LYS A 48 -7.46 0.55 9.03
N ASP A 49 -6.61 -0.46 9.24
CA ASP A 49 -7.07 -1.77 9.72
C ASP A 49 -7.55 -1.72 11.17
N SER A 50 -6.91 -0.93 12.03
CA SER A 50 -7.37 -0.69 13.40
C SER A 50 -8.79 -0.09 13.40
N HIS A 51 -9.04 0.92 12.56
CA HIS A 51 -10.37 1.51 12.42
C HIS A 51 -11.41 0.48 11.93
N ARG A 52 -11.04 -0.35 10.94
CA ARG A 52 -11.92 -1.41 10.42
C ARG A 52 -12.29 -2.42 11.50
N GLN A 53 -11.32 -2.84 12.31
CA GLN A 53 -11.54 -3.80 13.39
C GLN A 53 -12.41 -3.21 14.51
N ALA A 54 -12.18 -1.96 14.90
CA ALA A 54 -13.00 -1.27 15.89
C ALA A 54 -14.46 -1.14 15.42
N ALA A 55 -14.68 -0.78 14.15
CA ALA A 55 -16.01 -0.75 13.56
C ALA A 55 -16.64 -2.15 13.52
N ALA A 56 -15.90 -3.17 13.09
CA ALA A 56 -16.40 -4.55 13.03
C ALA A 56 -16.79 -5.09 14.42
N ALA A 57 -16.08 -4.71 15.49
CA ALA A 57 -16.43 -5.08 16.86
C ALA A 57 -17.73 -4.39 17.34
N PHE A 58 -17.96 -3.14 16.94
CA PHE A 58 -19.20 -2.41 17.28
C PHE A 58 -20.44 -2.99 16.58
N PHE A 59 -20.29 -3.48 15.34
CA PHE A 59 -21.39 -4.04 14.56
C PHE A 59 -21.56 -5.57 14.69
N ARG A 60 -20.71 -6.25 15.48
CA ARG A 60 -20.90 -7.67 15.76
C ARG A 60 -21.95 -7.79 16.87
N ALA A 61 -23.17 -8.19 16.51
CA ALA A 61 -24.19 -8.56 17.49
C ALA A 61 -23.63 -9.62 18.45
N PRO A 62 -23.93 -9.59 19.75
CA PRO A 62 -23.57 -10.69 20.64
C PRO A 62 -24.17 -11.96 20.03
N ALA A 63 -23.35 -12.98 19.82
CA ALA A 63 -23.84 -14.28 19.39
C ALA A 63 -24.96 -14.67 20.35
N ALA A 64 -26.13 -15.01 19.81
CA ALA A 64 -27.23 -15.52 20.61
C ALA A 64 -26.66 -16.65 21.49
N GLU A 65 -26.71 -16.47 22.80
CA GLU A 65 -26.31 -17.49 23.76
C GLU A 65 -27.31 -18.65 23.63
N ASP A 66 -26.79 -19.85 23.35
CA ASP A 66 -27.55 -21.12 23.31
C ASP A 66 -27.95 -21.58 24.72
#